data_AF-A0A6L5T7G2-F1
#
_entry.id   AF-A0A6L5T7G2-F1
#
_cell.length_a   1.000
_cell.length_b   1.000
_cell.length_c   1.000
_cell.angle_alpha   90.00
_cell.angle_beta   90.00
_cell.angle_gamma   90.00
#
_symmetry.space_group_name_H-M   'P 1'
#
loop_
_entity.id
_entity.type
_entity.pdbx_description
1 polymer ?
#
loop_
_entity_poly.entity_id
_entity_poly.type
_entity_poly.pdbx_seq_one_letter_code
_entity_poly.pdbx_strand_id
1 'polypeptide(L)'
;MIHDLTERAPCNMVIRYSVDSDTDFVTYNDINGRGKQCASCHGCSWYSLCKPEAVPTNGARIYISGAITGTVNYMERFAEAEKLLTKKGYTVINPAKINAQLPPSTSYEEYMQMSLFLMDMCDVMYQLKGWQNSRGANREYGYALAKDFIIFKEGDFDDENTTV
;
A
#
# COMPACT_ATOMS: atom_id res chain seq x y z
N MET A 1 -5.86 -6.50 35.39
CA MET A 1 -6.12 -7.88 34.90
C MET A 1 -6.35 -7.76 33.40
N ILE A 2 -5.69 -8.60 32.60
CA ILE A 2 -5.80 -8.51 31.13
C ILE A 2 -6.99 -9.33 30.64
N HIS A 3 -7.87 -8.68 29.87
CA HIS A 3 -9.03 -9.30 29.24
C HIS A 3 -8.95 -9.16 27.73
N ASP A 4 -9.09 -10.26 26.99
CA ASP A 4 -9.25 -10.23 25.54
C ASP A 4 -10.73 -10.04 25.17
N LEU A 5 -10.99 -9.04 24.35
CA LEU A 5 -12.32 -8.64 23.91
C LEU A 5 -12.42 -8.65 22.39
N THR A 6 -13.66 -8.80 21.90
CA THR A 6 -13.96 -8.80 20.47
C THR A 6 -15.23 -8.01 20.21
N GLU A 7 -15.14 -7.04 19.29
CA GLU A 7 -16.27 -6.25 18.82
C GLU A 7 -16.48 -6.43 17.31
N ARG A 8 -17.71 -6.16 16.85
CA ARG A 8 -18.03 -6.10 15.42
C ARG A 8 -18.53 -4.72 15.06
N ALA A 9 -17.89 -4.10 14.07
CA ALA A 9 -18.40 -2.88 13.44
C ALA A 9 -19.67 -3.18 12.60
N PRO A 10 -20.48 -2.17 12.26
CA PRO A 10 -21.65 -2.35 11.38
C PRO A 10 -21.32 -2.97 10.01
N CYS A 11 -20.09 -2.79 9.52
CA CYS A 11 -19.57 -3.42 8.31
C CYS A 11 -19.08 -4.87 8.48
N ASN A 12 -19.34 -5.47 9.65
CA ASN A 12 -18.92 -6.82 10.03
C ASN A 12 -17.40 -7.03 10.19
N MET A 13 -16.60 -5.95 10.20
CA MET A 13 -15.20 -5.99 10.63
C MET A 13 -15.12 -6.44 12.09
N VAL A 14 -14.26 -7.42 12.36
CA VAL A 14 -13.98 -7.93 13.71
C VAL A 14 -12.79 -7.18 14.27
N ILE A 15 -12.96 -6.57 15.44
CA ILE A 15 -11.90 -5.86 16.16
C ILE A 15 -11.52 -6.70 17.38
N ARG A 16 -10.23 -7.02 17.51
CA ARG A 16 -9.69 -7.75 18.66
C ARG A 16 -8.76 -6.83 19.44
N TYR A 17 -9.01 -6.71 20.73
CA TYR A 17 -8.24 -5.86 21.62
C TYR A 17 -8.14 -6.49 23.01
N SER A 18 -7.07 -6.19 23.73
CA SER A 18 -6.96 -6.50 25.14
C SER A 18 -7.14 -5.23 25.96
N VAL A 19 -7.82 -5.36 27.11
CA VAL A 19 -7.94 -4.31 28.10
C VAL A 19 -7.23 -4.78 29.36
N ASP A 20 -6.26 -4.00 29.82
CA ASP A 20 -5.73 -4.15 31.18
C ASP A 20 -6.49 -3.23 32.12
N SER A 21 -7.35 -3.82 32.94
CA SER A 21 -8.16 -3.11 33.92
C SER A 21 -7.36 -2.48 35.07
N ASP A 22 -6.10 -2.90 35.27
CA ASP A 22 -5.26 -2.35 36.35
C ASP A 22 -4.56 -1.06 35.90
N THR A 23 -4.28 -0.93 34.61
CA THR A 23 -3.54 0.21 34.03
C THR A 23 -4.40 1.10 33.13
N ASP A 24 -5.68 0.76 32.96
CA ASP A 24 -6.61 1.41 32.01
C ASP A 24 -6.04 1.49 30.59
N PHE A 25 -5.32 0.43 30.17
CA PHE A 25 -4.63 0.40 28.88
C PHE A 25 -5.36 -0.51 27.90
N VAL A 26 -5.50 -0.04 26.66
CA VAL A 26 -6.13 -0.80 25.56
C VAL A 26 -5.10 -1.08 24.48
N THR A 27 -4.87 -2.35 24.15
CA THR A 27 -4.00 -2.77 23.05
C THR A 27 -4.81 -3.44 21.96
N TYR A 28 -4.73 -2.92 20.73
CA TYR A 28 -5.34 -3.57 19.57
C TYR A 28 -4.41 -4.68 19.05
N ASN A 29 -4.89 -5.91 19.06
CA ASN A 29 -4.04 -7.09 18.79
C ASN A 29 -4.05 -7.49 17.31
N ASP A 30 -5.11 -7.13 16.58
CA ASP A 30 -5.24 -7.44 15.16
C ASP A 30 -6.07 -6.36 14.47
N ILE A 31 -5.38 -5.41 13.85
CA ILE A 31 -5.97 -4.42 12.92
C ILE A 31 -5.65 -4.77 11.46
N ASN A 32 -5.04 -5.92 11.19
CA ASN A 32 -4.51 -6.23 9.85
C ASN A 32 -5.62 -6.64 8.87
N GLY A 33 -6.87 -6.76 9.35
CA GLY A 33 -8.09 -6.91 8.57
C GLY A 33 -8.99 -5.67 8.60
N ARG A 34 -8.44 -4.45 8.52
CA ARG A 34 -9.22 -3.20 8.46
C ARG A 34 -10.42 -3.32 7.50
N GLY A 35 -11.60 -2.95 7.98
CA GLY A 35 -12.85 -3.00 7.23
C GLY A 35 -12.87 -1.97 6.10
N LYS A 36 -13.69 -2.21 5.08
CA LYS A 36 -13.96 -1.23 4.02
C LYS A 36 -14.80 -0.07 4.59
N GLN A 37 -14.49 1.17 4.25
CA GLN A 37 -15.34 2.32 4.56
C GLN A 37 -16.63 2.16 3.77
N CYS A 38 -17.63 1.60 4.42
CA CYS A 38 -18.96 1.38 3.84
C CYS A 38 -19.81 2.66 3.96
N ALA A 39 -20.99 2.66 3.33
CA ALA A 39 -21.93 3.77 3.41
C ALA A 39 -22.31 4.17 4.86
N SER A 40 -22.22 3.24 5.83
CA SER A 40 -22.52 3.48 7.25
C SER A 40 -21.32 3.96 8.08
N CYS A 41 -20.16 4.22 7.46
CA CYS A 41 -18.95 4.59 8.18
C CYS A 41 -19.00 6.03 8.74
N HIS A 42 -19.77 6.95 8.15
CA HIS A 42 -19.99 8.29 8.70
C HIS A 42 -20.78 8.19 10.03
N GLY A 43 -20.07 8.26 11.16
CA GLY A 43 -20.64 8.09 12.51
C GLY A 43 -20.30 6.76 13.19
N CYS A 44 -19.56 5.86 12.52
CA CYS A 44 -19.03 4.67 13.16
C CYS A 44 -17.86 5.05 14.09
N SER A 45 -17.84 4.51 15.31
CA SER A 45 -16.71 4.66 16.25
C SER A 45 -15.37 4.18 15.68
N TRP A 46 -15.42 3.36 14.62
CA TRP A 46 -14.27 2.77 13.95
C TRP A 46 -13.91 3.46 12.61
N TYR A 47 -14.54 4.59 12.27
CA TYR A 47 -14.32 5.30 10.99
C TYR A 47 -12.84 5.52 10.66
N SER A 48 -12.07 6.03 11.62
CA SER A 48 -10.65 6.35 11.48
C SER A 48 -9.74 5.13 11.32
N LEU A 49 -10.25 3.92 11.62
CA LEU A 49 -9.53 2.66 11.49
C LEU A 49 -9.95 1.86 10.23
N CYS A 50 -11.03 2.24 9.56
CA CYS A 50 -11.48 1.61 8.31
C CYS A 50 -10.66 2.10 7.10
N LYS A 51 -10.36 1.22 6.15
CA LYS A 51 -9.74 1.57 4.87
C LYS A 51 -10.80 2.08 3.88
N PRO A 52 -10.55 3.15 3.12
CA PRO A 52 -11.49 3.61 2.09
C PRO A 52 -11.78 2.49 1.07
N GLU A 53 -13.04 2.35 0.66
CA GLU A 53 -13.50 1.29 -0.27
C GLU A 53 -12.95 1.49 -1.69
N ALA A 54 -12.54 2.71 -2.03
CA ALA A 54 -11.77 3.07 -3.21
C ALA A 54 -10.72 4.12 -2.84
N VAL A 55 -9.54 4.05 -3.44
CA VAL A 55 -8.60 5.19 -3.36
C VAL A 55 -9.21 6.33 -4.17
N PRO A 56 -9.34 7.55 -3.61
CA PRO A 56 -9.65 8.71 -4.43
C PRO A 56 -8.60 8.81 -5.54
N THR A 57 -9.00 8.60 -6.80
CA THR A 57 -8.07 8.67 -7.93
C THR A 57 -7.57 10.09 -8.15
N ASN A 58 -8.35 11.09 -7.75
CA ASN A 58 -8.00 12.50 -7.91
C ASN A 58 -6.96 12.93 -6.86
N GLY A 59 -5.69 12.97 -7.27
CA GLY A 59 -4.59 13.51 -6.46
C GLY A 59 -3.84 12.50 -5.59
N ALA A 60 -4.27 11.23 -5.52
CA ALA A 60 -3.52 10.18 -4.84
C ALA A 60 -2.22 9.85 -5.61
N ARG A 61 -1.14 9.66 -4.85
CA ARG A 61 0.17 9.29 -5.38
C ARG A 61 0.40 7.80 -5.26
N ILE A 62 0.82 7.18 -6.36
CA ILE A 62 1.05 5.74 -6.46
C ILE A 62 2.50 5.42 -6.83
N TYR A 63 3.14 4.59 -6.04
CA TYR A 63 4.48 4.08 -6.28
C TYR A 63 4.46 2.76 -7.05
N ILE A 64 5.22 2.64 -8.14
CA ILE A 64 5.35 1.36 -8.87
C ILE A 64 6.48 0.54 -8.25
N SER A 65 6.19 -0.67 -7.80
CA SER A 65 7.14 -1.62 -7.23
C SER A 65 7.28 -2.86 -8.14
N GLY A 66 8.49 -3.37 -8.32
CA GLY A 66 8.74 -4.49 -9.23
C GLY A 66 10.20 -4.94 -9.30
N ALA A 67 10.45 -6.02 -10.03
CA ALA A 67 11.81 -6.51 -10.25
C ALA A 67 12.58 -5.61 -11.24
N ILE A 68 13.76 -5.13 -10.82
CA ILE A 68 14.69 -4.36 -11.65
C ILE A 68 15.96 -5.19 -11.88
N THR A 69 16.69 -5.50 -10.80
CA THR A 69 17.91 -6.31 -10.87
C THR A 69 17.63 -7.66 -11.53
N GLY A 70 18.40 -8.01 -12.56
CA GLY A 70 18.26 -9.28 -13.28
C GLY A 70 17.08 -9.34 -14.27
N THR A 71 16.35 -8.24 -14.49
CA THR A 71 15.24 -8.17 -15.43
C THR A 71 15.62 -7.30 -16.62
N VAL A 72 15.56 -7.83 -17.84
CA VAL A 72 16.00 -7.11 -19.05
C VAL A 72 15.01 -6.01 -19.44
N ASN A 73 13.71 -6.32 -19.40
CA ASN A 73 12.64 -5.43 -19.89
C ASN A 73 12.02 -4.57 -18.77
N TYR A 74 12.71 -4.33 -17.66
CA TYR A 74 12.11 -3.63 -16.52
C TYR A 74 11.65 -2.21 -16.90
N MET A 75 12.44 -1.46 -17.67
CA MET A 75 12.07 -0.10 -18.09
C MET A 75 10.74 -0.06 -18.85
N GLU A 76 10.51 -1.02 -19.76
CA GLU A 76 9.28 -1.12 -20.54
C GLU A 76 8.09 -1.44 -19.64
N ARG A 77 8.23 -2.45 -18.78
CA ARG A 77 7.17 -2.87 -17.84
C ARG A 77 6.76 -1.74 -16.89
N PHE A 78 7.73 -1.01 -16.35
CA PHE A 78 7.45 0.13 -15.47
C PHE A 78 6.79 1.29 -16.25
N ALA A 79 7.20 1.54 -17.51
CA ALA A 79 6.59 2.55 -18.36
C ALA A 79 5.14 2.20 -18.76
N GLU A 80 4.84 0.92 -19.00
CA GLU A 80 3.48 0.45 -19.28
C GLU A 80 2.57 0.64 -18.06
N ALA A 81 3.04 0.27 -16.87
CA ALA A 81 2.31 0.51 -15.63
C ALA A 81 2.11 2.01 -15.36
N GLU A 82 3.12 2.85 -15.60
CA GLU A 82 3.00 4.31 -15.48
C GLU A 82 1.89 4.86 -16.38
N LYS A 83 1.83 4.42 -17.64
CA LYS A 83 0.77 4.82 -18.58
C LYS A 83 -0.62 4.37 -18.10
N LEU A 84 -0.75 3.12 -17.66
CA LEU A 84 -2.01 2.57 -17.15
C LEU A 84 -2.52 3.37 -15.94
N LEU A 85 -1.67 3.57 -14.94
CA LEU A 85 -2.03 4.23 -13.69
C LEU A 85 -2.32 5.72 -13.89
N THR A 86 -1.57 6.39 -14.78
CA THR A 86 -1.87 7.78 -15.17
C THR A 86 -3.25 7.87 -15.83
N LYS A 87 -3.60 6.94 -16.72
CA LYS A 87 -4.93 6.88 -17.35
C LYS A 87 -6.06 6.66 -16.34
N LYS A 88 -5.77 5.99 -15.21
CA LYS A 88 -6.70 5.79 -14.09
C LYS A 88 -6.79 7.02 -13.16
N GLY A 89 -6.01 8.07 -13.40
CA GLY A 89 -6.09 9.36 -12.68
C GLY A 89 -5.03 9.56 -11.59
N TYR A 90 -4.18 8.57 -11.33
CA TYR A 90 -3.17 8.67 -10.28
C TYR A 90 -2.00 9.60 -10.66
N THR A 91 -1.40 10.23 -9.65
CA THR A 91 -0.06 10.83 -9.79
C THR A 91 0.99 9.74 -9.57
N VAL A 92 1.68 9.33 -10.63
CA VAL A 92 2.54 8.14 -10.58
C VAL A 92 3.99 8.49 -10.22
N ILE A 93 4.56 7.75 -9.26
CA ILE A 93 5.98 7.73 -8.93
C ILE A 93 6.60 6.46 -9.50
N ASN A 94 7.39 6.61 -10.56
CA ASN A 94 8.07 5.52 -11.25
C ASN A 94 9.56 5.48 -10.83
N PRO A 95 9.97 4.57 -9.92
CA PRO A 95 11.35 4.52 -9.46
C PRO A 95 12.33 4.10 -10.56
N ALA A 96 11.93 3.29 -11.55
CA ALA A 96 12.83 2.90 -12.64
C ALA A 96 13.29 4.13 -13.45
N LYS A 97 12.39 5.07 -13.70
CA LYS A 97 12.69 6.32 -14.42
C LYS A 97 13.49 7.32 -13.57
N ILE A 98 13.13 7.46 -12.30
CA ILE A 98 13.77 8.40 -11.37
C ILE A 98 15.18 7.92 -11.03
N ASN A 99 15.31 6.66 -10.62
CA ASN A 99 16.59 6.08 -10.17
C ASN A 99 17.56 5.87 -11.34
N ALA A 100 17.09 5.81 -12.59
CA ALA A 100 17.97 5.80 -13.77
C ALA A 100 18.81 7.08 -13.92
N GLN A 101 18.45 8.17 -13.22
CA GLN A 101 19.22 9.42 -13.21
C GLN A 101 20.30 9.45 -12.12
N LEU A 102 20.34 8.45 -11.23
CA LEU A 102 21.35 8.39 -10.18
C LEU A 102 22.72 7.99 -10.74
N PRO A 103 23.83 8.40 -10.10
CA PRO A 103 25.17 8.05 -10.54
C PRO A 103 25.35 6.54 -10.73
N PRO A 104 26.15 6.07 -11.72
CA PRO A 104 26.41 4.63 -11.90
C PRO A 104 27.06 3.95 -10.70
N SER A 105 27.72 4.73 -9.83
CA SER A 105 28.35 4.27 -8.59
C SER A 105 27.36 4.08 -7.43
N THR A 106 26.07 4.39 -7.62
CA THR A 106 25.06 4.26 -6.58
C THR A 106 24.94 2.79 -6.18
N SER A 107 25.12 2.53 -4.90
CA SER A 107 25.03 1.19 -4.33
C SER A 107 23.57 0.73 -4.25
N TYR A 108 23.38 -0.59 -4.16
CA TYR A 108 22.06 -1.17 -3.98
C TYR A 108 21.31 -0.62 -2.74
N GLU A 109 22.02 -0.37 -1.63
CA GLU A 109 21.36 0.15 -0.42
C GLU A 109 21.00 1.63 -0.54
N GLU A 110 21.80 2.45 -1.23
CA GLU A 110 21.44 3.84 -1.55
C GLU A 110 20.21 3.90 -2.47
N TYR A 111 20.14 3.01 -3.47
CA TYR A 111 18.94 2.86 -4.29
C TYR A 111 17.71 2.53 -3.44
N MET A 112 17.85 1.61 -2.49
CA MET A 112 16.75 1.23 -1.61
C MET A 112 16.35 2.37 -0.67
N GLN A 113 17.29 3.15 -0.14
CA GLN A 113 16.99 4.34 0.65
C GLN A 113 16.19 5.37 -0.16
N MET A 114 16.59 5.61 -1.41
CA MET A 114 15.84 6.48 -2.33
C MET A 114 14.44 5.93 -2.58
N SER A 115 14.30 4.64 -2.87
CA SER A 115 12.99 4.00 -3.06
C SER A 115 12.05 4.22 -1.86
N LEU A 116 12.53 4.01 -0.63
CA LEU A 116 11.72 4.22 0.57
C LEU A 116 11.34 5.69 0.78
N PHE A 117 12.23 6.62 0.45
CA PHE A 117 11.93 8.05 0.47
C PHE A 117 10.88 8.44 -0.58
N LEU A 118 10.96 7.88 -1.79
CA LEU A 118 9.94 8.06 -2.83
C LEU A 118 8.59 7.51 -2.39
N MET A 119 8.59 6.38 -1.69
CA MET A 119 7.39 5.81 -1.09
C MET A 119 6.78 6.75 -0.06
N ASP A 120 7.56 7.42 0.80
CA ASP A 120 7.01 8.35 1.82
C ASP A 120 6.18 9.52 1.23
N MET A 121 6.28 9.79 -0.07
CA MET A 121 5.44 10.76 -0.76
C MET A 121 4.11 10.18 -1.28
N CYS A 122 3.88 8.88 -1.11
CA CYS A 122 2.78 8.11 -1.69
C CYS A 122 1.93 7.44 -0.62
N ASP A 123 0.68 7.15 -0.97
CA ASP A 123 -0.27 6.39 -0.11
C ASP A 123 -0.62 5.03 -0.72
N VAL A 124 -0.24 4.83 -1.99
CA VAL A 124 -0.59 3.66 -2.79
C VAL A 124 0.66 3.04 -3.39
N MET A 125 0.69 1.72 -3.47
CA MET A 125 1.71 0.95 -4.17
C MET A 125 1.06 0.03 -5.21
N TYR A 126 1.66 -0.02 -6.39
CA TYR A 126 1.31 -0.94 -7.47
C TYR A 126 2.43 -1.97 -7.69
N GLN A 127 2.14 -3.24 -7.43
CA GLN A 127 3.11 -4.33 -7.54
C GLN A 127 3.05 -5.02 -8.90
N LEU A 128 4.14 -4.94 -9.66
CA LEU A 128 4.28 -5.64 -10.94
C LEU A 128 4.39 -7.15 -10.76
N LYS A 129 3.94 -7.92 -11.75
CA LYS A 129 3.96 -9.38 -11.74
C LYS A 129 5.37 -9.93 -11.47
N GLY A 130 5.46 -10.93 -10.60
CA GLY A 130 6.74 -11.53 -10.20
C GLY A 130 7.53 -10.73 -9.15
N TRP A 131 6.94 -9.69 -8.56
CA TRP A 131 7.54 -8.93 -7.45
C TRP A 131 8.02 -9.82 -6.29
N GLN A 132 7.35 -10.95 -6.05
CA GLN A 132 7.67 -11.89 -4.96
C GLN A 132 9.10 -12.43 -5.07
N ASN A 133 9.67 -12.46 -6.27
CA ASN A 133 11.03 -12.94 -6.52
C ASN A 133 12.10 -11.82 -6.45
N SER A 134 11.69 -10.57 -6.24
CA SER A 134 12.60 -9.42 -6.17
C SER A 134 12.90 -9.05 -4.72
N ARG A 135 14.19 -9.11 -4.32
CA ARG A 135 14.64 -8.66 -2.99
C ARG A 135 14.21 -7.22 -2.71
N GLY A 136 14.32 -6.32 -3.70
CA GLY A 136 13.92 -4.92 -3.57
C GLY A 136 12.41 -4.78 -3.36
N ALA A 137 11.61 -5.39 -4.23
CA ALA A 137 10.15 -5.26 -4.17
C ALA A 137 9.55 -5.87 -2.89
N ASN A 138 10.17 -6.91 -2.32
CA ASN A 138 9.76 -7.44 -1.01
C ASN A 138 10.08 -6.49 0.15
N ARG A 139 11.20 -5.74 0.09
CA ARG A 139 11.51 -4.70 1.08
C ARG A 139 10.51 -3.54 0.99
N GLU A 140 10.22 -3.10 -0.23
CA GLU A 140 9.17 -2.10 -0.50
C GLU A 140 7.82 -2.60 -0.01
N TYR A 141 7.48 -3.88 -0.22
CA TYR A 141 6.24 -4.47 0.30
C TYR A 141 6.16 -4.43 1.82
N GLY A 142 7.22 -4.83 2.52
CA GLY A 142 7.28 -4.74 3.99
C GLY A 142 7.12 -3.30 4.50
N TYR A 143 7.76 -2.34 3.82
CA TYR A 143 7.63 -0.93 4.14
C TYR A 143 6.20 -0.42 3.92
N ALA A 144 5.60 -0.76 2.79
CA ALA A 144 4.22 -0.41 2.45
C ALA A 144 3.23 -0.93 3.49
N LEU A 145 3.40 -2.18 3.94
CA LEU A 145 2.59 -2.74 5.03
C LEU A 145 2.75 -1.96 6.33
N ALA A 146 3.99 -1.63 6.71
CA ALA A 146 4.27 -0.87 7.93
C ALA A 146 3.73 0.58 7.88
N LYS A 147 3.59 1.15 6.69
CA LYS A 147 3.09 2.51 6.43
C LYS A 147 1.62 2.54 6.01
N ASP A 148 0.89 1.44 6.16
CA ASP A 148 -0.54 1.33 5.85
C ASP A 148 -0.94 1.63 4.40
N PHE A 149 -0.06 1.38 3.44
CA PHE A 149 -0.34 1.61 2.03
C PHE A 149 -1.56 0.82 1.55
N ILE A 150 -2.21 1.38 0.55
CA ILE A 150 -3.14 0.62 -0.30
C ILE A 150 -2.30 -0.07 -1.38
N ILE A 151 -2.46 -1.39 -1.50
CA ILE A 151 -1.59 -2.22 -2.34
C ILE A 151 -2.43 -2.85 -3.45
N PHE A 152 -2.16 -2.44 -4.67
CA PHE A 152 -2.65 -3.06 -5.89
C PHE A 152 -1.58 -3.94 -6.52
N LYS A 153 -2.00 -4.93 -7.30
CA LYS A 153 -1.15 -5.83 -8.08
C LYS A 153 -1.50 -5.71 -9.56
N GLU A 154 -0.54 -6.05 -10.40
CA GLU A 154 -0.77 -6.21 -11.83
C GLU A 154 -1.91 -7.21 -12.08
N GLY A 155 -2.94 -6.75 -12.80
CA GLY A 155 -4.21 -7.46 -13.00
C GLY A 155 -5.40 -6.92 -12.20
N ASP A 156 -5.18 -6.16 -11.11
CA ASP A 156 -6.27 -5.66 -10.26
C ASP A 156 -7.18 -4.61 -10.95
N PHE A 157 -6.77 -4.09 -12.12
CA PHE A 157 -7.51 -3.06 -12.86
C PHE A 157 -8.19 -3.58 -14.13
N ASP A 158 -8.17 -4.90 -14.36
CA ASP A 158 -8.61 -5.53 -15.61
C ASP A 158 -10.13 -5.75 -15.70
N ASP A 159 -10.88 -5.48 -14.63
CA ASP A 159 -12.34 -5.49 -14.67
C ASP A 159 -12.88 -4.10 -15.06
N GLU A 160 -13.57 -4.04 -16.20
CA GLU A 160 -14.34 -2.88 -16.70
C GLU A 160 -15.50 -2.44 -15.79
N ASN A 161 -15.57 -2.91 -14.53
CA ASN A 161 -16.69 -2.65 -13.61
C ASN A 161 -16.31 -1.98 -12.29
N THR A 162 -15.13 -1.36 -12.17
CA THR A 162 -14.92 -0.38 -11.10
C THR A 162 -15.50 0.97 -11.53
N THR A 163 -16.83 1.05 -11.59
CA THR A 163 -17.58 2.30 -11.72
C THR A 163 -17.28 3.20 -10.52
N VAL A 164 -17.05 4.48 -10.85
CA VAL A 164 -16.97 5.64 -9.94
C VAL A 164 -18.21 5.74 -9.06
#